data_AF-A0A1I0ACH9-F1
#
_entry.id   AF-A0A1I0ACH9-F1
#
_cell.length_a   1.000
_cell.length_b   1.000
_cell.length_c   1.000
_cell.angle_alpha   90.00
_cell.angle_beta   90.00
_cell.angle_gamma   90.00
#
_symmetry.space_group_name_H-M   'P 1'
#
loop_
_entity.id
_entity.type
_entity.pdbx_description
1 polymer ?
#
loop_
_entity_poly.entity_id
_entity_poly.type
_entity_poly.pdbx_seq_one_letter_code
_entity_poly.pdbx_strand_id
1 'polypeptide(L)'
;MDDNSIKNWEALLKGKLHGAHSTVIGERQGKKILGIISQHEEVKSIIPSVITVKGKSSPGGNLTAKVLRPDERGNLRMLLSHGTSSQEIRIVTTVATRDEGERVMEELNAMLFDI
;
A
#
# COMPACT_ATOMS: atom_id res chain seq x y z
N MET A 1 -12.27 11.87 -19.28
CA MET A 1 -11.39 11.33 -18.24
C MET A 1 -11.96 11.81 -16.92
N ASP A 2 -12.64 10.91 -16.22
CA ASP A 2 -13.55 11.30 -15.14
C ASP A 2 -12.77 11.75 -13.91
N ASP A 3 -12.84 13.05 -13.64
CA ASP A 3 -12.25 13.75 -12.49
C ASP A 3 -12.83 13.27 -11.13
N ASN A 4 -13.78 12.32 -11.18
CA ASN A 4 -14.48 11.78 -10.02
C ASN A 4 -13.75 10.57 -9.37
N SER A 5 -12.90 9.85 -10.11
CA SER A 5 -12.13 8.72 -9.56
C SER A 5 -10.98 9.19 -8.67
N ILE A 6 -10.40 10.36 -8.96
CA ILE A 6 -9.28 10.94 -8.20
C ILE A 6 -9.74 11.42 -6.82
N LYS A 7 -11.00 11.86 -6.66
CA LYS A 7 -11.51 12.36 -5.37
C LYS A 7 -11.86 11.27 -4.36
N ASN A 8 -12.27 10.08 -4.80
CA ASN A 8 -12.80 9.09 -3.87
C ASN A 8 -11.70 8.39 -3.04
N TRP A 9 -10.52 8.16 -3.62
CA TRP A 9 -9.48 7.38 -2.94
C TRP A 9 -8.86 8.12 -1.75
N GLU A 10 -8.78 9.46 -1.77
CA GLU A 10 -8.24 10.22 -0.63
C GLU A 10 -9.15 10.08 0.59
N ALA A 11 -10.47 10.14 0.39
CA ALA A 11 -11.45 9.99 1.44
C ALA A 11 -11.47 8.55 1.98
N LEU A 12 -11.46 7.55 1.08
CA LEU A 12 -11.37 6.12 1.45
C LEU A 12 -10.09 5.81 2.21
N LEU A 13 -8.95 6.30 1.72
CA LEU A 13 -7.66 6.13 2.38
C LEU A 13 -7.70 6.73 3.78
N LYS A 14 -8.24 7.93 3.96
CA LYS A 14 -8.34 8.55 5.29
C LYS A 14 -9.15 7.70 6.27
N GLY A 15 -10.18 6.99 5.81
CA GLY A 15 -10.97 6.07 6.64
C GLY A 15 -10.28 4.73 6.92
N LYS A 16 -9.39 4.28 6.02
CA LYS A 16 -8.68 2.99 6.15
C LYS A 16 -7.26 3.12 6.70
N LEU A 17 -6.66 4.30 6.72
CA LEU A 17 -5.32 4.55 7.24
C LEU A 17 -5.32 4.57 8.77
N HIS A 18 -4.58 3.65 9.38
CA HIS A 18 -4.50 3.50 10.83
C HIS A 18 -3.04 3.43 11.29
N GLY A 19 -2.83 3.55 12.60
CA GLY A 19 -1.50 3.45 13.23
C GLY A 19 -0.90 4.80 13.64
N ALA A 20 0.27 4.75 14.27
CA ALA A 20 0.97 5.94 14.76
C ALA A 20 1.68 6.72 13.64
N HIS A 21 1.92 6.09 12.49
CA HIS A 21 2.66 6.67 11.37
C HIS A 21 1.71 6.84 10.18
N SER A 22 1.50 8.10 9.77
CA SER A 22 0.69 8.45 8.60
C SER A 22 1.53 8.98 7.43
N THR A 23 2.83 9.22 7.66
CA THR A 23 3.77 9.64 6.63
C THR A 23 4.09 8.47 5.71
N VAL A 24 3.98 8.71 4.40
CA VAL A 24 4.22 7.71 3.36
C VAL A 24 5.36 8.17 2.46
N ILE A 25 6.28 7.25 2.15
CA ILE A 25 7.39 7.47 1.22
C ILE A 25 6.88 7.77 -0.20
N GLY A 26 7.55 8.67 -0.93
CA GLY A 26 7.14 9.04 -2.30
C GLY A 26 5.96 10.03 -2.36
N GLU A 27 5.67 10.72 -1.25
CA GLU A 27 4.71 11.81 -1.14
C GLU A 27 3.37 11.53 -1.85
N ARG A 28 3.08 12.26 -2.94
CA ARG A 28 1.81 12.15 -3.69
C ARG A 28 1.67 10.80 -4.38
N GLN A 29 2.74 10.27 -4.96
CA GLN A 29 2.68 8.95 -5.63
C GLN A 29 2.49 7.85 -4.58
N GLY A 30 3.16 7.92 -3.44
CA GLY A 30 2.98 6.98 -2.33
C GLY A 30 1.54 6.97 -1.81
N LYS A 31 0.96 8.15 -1.60
CA LYS A 31 -0.46 8.29 -1.21
C LYS A 31 -1.40 7.73 -2.29
N LYS A 32 -1.14 7.98 -3.57
CA LYS A 32 -1.94 7.44 -4.68
C LYS A 32 -1.94 5.90 -4.67
N ILE A 33 -0.79 5.28 -4.46
CA ILE A 33 -0.66 3.82 -4.34
C ILE A 33 -1.50 3.29 -3.18
N LEU A 34 -1.38 3.90 -1.98
CA LEU A 34 -2.22 3.52 -0.85
C LEU A 34 -3.72 3.74 -1.13
N GLY A 35 -4.05 4.81 -1.85
CA GLY A 35 -5.39 5.13 -2.29
C GLY A 35 -6.00 4.06 -3.17
N ILE A 36 -5.25 3.56 -4.14
CA ILE A 36 -5.71 2.52 -5.07
C ILE A 36 -6.00 1.23 -4.33
N ILE A 37 -5.07 0.74 -3.50
CA ILE A 37 -5.32 -0.48 -2.70
C ILE A 37 -6.46 -0.29 -1.68
N SER A 38 -6.70 0.94 -1.21
CA SER A 38 -7.79 1.23 -0.27
C SER A 38 -9.18 1.07 -0.89
N GLN A 39 -9.28 1.08 -2.23
CA GLN A 39 -10.56 0.87 -2.93
C GLN A 39 -10.99 -0.60 -2.94
N HIS A 40 -10.07 -1.53 -2.69
CA HIS A 40 -10.38 -2.95 -2.64
C HIS A 40 -11.33 -3.25 -1.47
N GLU A 41 -12.39 -4.01 -1.75
CA GLU A 41 -13.44 -4.34 -0.77
C GLU A 41 -12.87 -5.08 0.43
N GLU A 42 -11.99 -6.04 0.15
CA GLU A 42 -11.38 -6.91 1.17
C GLU A 42 -10.26 -6.23 1.96
N VAL A 43 -9.87 -5.00 1.61
CA VAL A 43 -8.89 -4.22 2.39
C VAL A 43 -9.64 -3.48 3.50
N LYS A 44 -9.45 -3.94 4.73
CA LYS A 44 -10.08 -3.36 5.93
C LYS A 44 -9.30 -2.15 6.44
N SER A 45 -7.98 -2.28 6.58
CA SER A 45 -7.14 -1.19 7.07
C SER A 45 -5.71 -1.25 6.54
N ILE A 46 -5.08 -0.09 6.41
CA ILE A 46 -3.72 0.10 5.95
C ILE A 46 -2.91 0.74 7.08
N ILE A 47 -1.83 0.09 7.49
CA ILE A 47 -1.02 0.49 8.64
C ILE A 47 0.42 0.69 8.18
N PRO A 48 0.86 1.94 7.98
CA PRO A 48 2.25 2.24 7.64
C PRO A 48 3.19 1.99 8.81
N SER A 49 4.36 1.43 8.52
CA SER A 49 5.48 1.35 9.46
C SER A 49 6.43 2.55 9.33
N VAL A 50 7.47 2.57 10.16
CA VAL A 50 8.54 3.57 10.06
C VAL A 50 9.29 3.47 8.73
N ILE A 51 9.66 4.63 8.18
CA ILE A 51 10.49 4.69 6.98
C ILE A 51 11.93 4.30 7.36
N THR A 52 12.46 3.31 6.66
CA THR A 52 13.83 2.84 6.82
C THR A 52 14.69 3.38 5.68
N VAL A 53 15.85 3.96 5.99
CA VAL A 53 16.79 4.48 5.00
C VAL A 53 18.07 3.64 5.02
N LYS A 54 18.39 2.98 3.91
CA LYS A 54 19.62 2.21 3.73
C LYS A 54 20.56 2.95 2.76
N GLY A 55 21.36 3.86 3.30
CA GLY A 55 22.40 4.59 2.56
C GLY A 55 22.38 6.10 2.81
N LYS A 56 23.49 6.78 2.47
CA LYS A 56 23.62 8.26 2.57
C LYS A 56 23.29 9.00 1.26
N SER A 57 22.91 8.27 0.22
CA SER A 57 22.68 8.82 -1.12
C SER A 57 21.37 9.61 -1.18
N SER A 58 21.34 10.65 -2.04
CA SER A 58 20.17 11.49 -2.28
C SER A 58 18.93 10.64 -2.59
N PRO A 59 17.73 10.99 -2.08
CA PRO A 59 16.46 10.34 -2.41
C PRO A 59 16.06 10.65 -3.86
N GLY A 60 16.82 10.12 -4.82
CA GLY A 60 16.49 10.06 -6.23
C GLY A 60 16.31 8.60 -6.63
N GLY A 61 15.13 8.23 -7.10
CA GLY A 61 14.84 6.89 -7.56
C GLY A 61 13.37 6.75 -7.95
N ASN A 62 13.02 5.66 -8.62
CA ASN A 62 11.62 5.37 -8.93
C ASN A 62 10.93 4.83 -7.68
N LEU A 63 9.70 5.29 -7.43
CA LEU A 63 8.83 4.70 -6.43
C LEU A 63 8.34 3.36 -6.97
N THR A 64 8.60 2.29 -6.23
CA THR A 64 8.09 0.95 -6.53
C THR A 64 7.24 0.46 -5.37
N ALA A 65 6.17 -0.26 -5.70
CA ALA A 65 5.28 -0.88 -4.73
C ALA A 65 5.09 -2.34 -5.09
N LYS A 66 5.14 -3.21 -4.09
CA LYS A 66 4.89 -4.64 -4.27
C LYS A 66 4.16 -5.21 -3.07
N VAL A 67 3.02 -5.85 -3.32
CA VAL A 67 2.31 -6.60 -2.28
C VAL A 67 2.93 -7.99 -2.18
N LEU A 68 3.27 -8.38 -0.96
CA LEU A 68 3.96 -9.61 -0.60
C LEU A 68 2.96 -10.68 -0.18
N ARG A 69 3.46 -11.90 -0.02
CA ARG A 69 2.69 -13.07 0.40
C ARG A 69 1.91 -12.80 1.71
N PRO A 70 0.67 -13.30 1.83
CA PRO A 70 -0.11 -13.21 3.05
C PRO A 70 0.45 -14.03 4.21
N ASP A 71 0.03 -13.66 5.42
CA ASP A 71 0.11 -14.51 6.60
C ASP A 71 -0.97 -15.60 6.61
N GLU A 72 -0.96 -16.46 7.63
CA GLU A 72 -1.94 -17.54 7.78
C GLU A 72 -3.40 -17.05 7.92
N ARG A 73 -3.58 -15.80 8.34
CA ARG A 73 -4.88 -15.16 8.53
C ARG A 73 -5.32 -14.37 7.30
N GLY A 74 -4.54 -14.42 6.21
CA GLY A 74 -4.83 -13.72 4.96
C GLY A 74 -4.47 -12.23 4.97
N ASN A 75 -3.79 -11.71 6.00
CA ASN A 75 -3.31 -10.32 6.00
C ASN A 75 -2.05 -10.20 5.16
N LEU A 76 -1.88 -9.01 4.56
CA LEU A 76 -0.83 -8.76 3.59
C LEU A 76 0.21 -7.76 4.12
N ARG A 77 1.38 -7.79 3.49
CA ARG A 77 2.45 -6.80 3.67
C ARG A 77 2.76 -6.23 2.31
N MET A 78 2.92 -4.92 2.20
CA MET A 78 3.39 -4.26 0.99
C MET A 78 4.69 -3.53 1.28
N LEU A 79 5.62 -3.59 0.34
CA LEU A 79 6.87 -2.86 0.40
C LEU A 79 6.81 -1.68 -0.58
N LEU A 80 6.92 -0.47 -0.05
CA LEU A 80 7.17 0.75 -0.82
C LEU A 80 8.66 1.04 -0.80
N SER A 81 9.28 1.26 -1.96
CA SER A 81 10.70 1.60 -2.06
C SER A 81 10.88 2.82 -2.96
N HIS A 82 11.65 3.80 -2.50
CA HIS A 82 12.00 5.01 -3.25
C HIS A 82 13.48 5.32 -3.02
N GLY A 83 14.30 5.04 -4.03
CA GLY A 83 15.75 5.16 -3.95
C GLY A 83 16.34 4.28 -2.83
N THR A 84 17.02 4.89 -1.87
CA THR A 84 17.63 4.22 -0.70
C THR A 84 16.67 4.02 0.47
N SER A 85 15.45 4.52 0.36
CA SER A 85 14.46 4.50 1.41
C SER A 85 13.39 3.46 1.11
N SER A 86 12.94 2.74 2.13
CA SER A 86 11.83 1.80 2.03
C SER A 86 10.88 1.94 3.21
N GLN A 87 9.63 1.58 2.98
CA GLN A 87 8.60 1.58 3.99
C GLN A 87 7.74 0.34 3.82
N GLU A 88 7.44 -0.30 4.93
CA GLU A 88 6.55 -1.43 4.94
C GLU A 88 5.14 -0.99 5.33
N ILE A 89 4.15 -1.53 4.65
CA ILE A 89 2.75 -1.23 4.88
C ILE A 89 2.06 -2.54 5.22
N ARG A 90 1.52 -2.67 6.43
CA ARG A 90 0.66 -3.80 6.79
C ARG A 90 -0.74 -3.52 6.27
N ILE A 91 -1.30 -4.49 5.55
CA ILE A 91 -2.64 -4.42 4.98
C ILE A 91 -3.46 -5.49 5.72
N VAL A 92 -4.39 -5.04 6.55
CA VAL A 92 -5.35 -5.91 7.22
C VAL A 92 -6.50 -6.15 6.26
N THR A 93 -6.80 -7.42 6.03
CA THR A 93 -7.85 -7.84 5.13
C THR A 93 -9.08 -8.31 5.90
N THR A 94 -10.20 -8.48 5.21
CA THR A 94 -11.42 -9.10 5.76
C THR A 94 -11.42 -10.62 5.64
N VAL A 95 -10.58 -11.17 4.78
CA VAL A 95 -10.41 -12.62 4.59
C VAL A 95 -9.79 -13.26 5.84
N ALA A 96 -9.89 -14.59 5.96
CA ALA A 96 -9.45 -15.30 7.16
C ALA A 96 -8.43 -16.42 6.88
N THR A 97 -8.12 -16.67 5.61
CA THR A 97 -7.23 -17.76 5.20
C THR A 97 -6.09 -17.28 4.32
N ARG A 98 -4.99 -18.05 4.32
CA ARG A 98 -3.82 -17.78 3.47
C ARG A 98 -4.18 -17.79 1.99
N ASP A 99 -4.99 -18.74 1.54
CA ASP A 99 -5.33 -18.93 0.12
C ASP A 99 -6.20 -17.77 -0.40
N GLU A 100 -7.18 -17.30 0.40
CA GLU A 100 -7.92 -16.08 0.08
C GLU A 100 -6.99 -14.85 0.07
N GLY A 101 -6.05 -14.77 1.01
CA GLY A 101 -5.04 -13.73 1.01
C GLY A 101 -4.16 -13.75 -0.23
N GLU A 102 -3.86 -14.93 -0.79
CA GLU A 102 -3.06 -15.05 -2.02
C GLU A 102 -3.83 -14.51 -3.22
N ARG A 103 -5.14 -14.78 -3.31
CA ARG A 103 -6.01 -14.15 -4.32
C ARG A 103 -6.02 -12.61 -4.18
N VAL A 104 -6.22 -12.10 -2.97
CA VAL A 104 -6.20 -10.64 -2.72
C VAL A 104 -4.85 -10.03 -3.08
N MET A 105 -3.74 -10.72 -2.78
CA MET A 105 -2.40 -10.28 -3.15
C MET A 105 -2.24 -10.12 -4.66
N GLU A 106 -2.73 -11.08 -5.44
CA GLU A 106 -2.69 -11.04 -6.91
C GLU A 106 -3.53 -9.88 -7.45
N GLU A 107 -4.76 -9.72 -6.96
CA GLU A 107 -5.66 -8.62 -7.34
C GLU A 107 -5.06 -7.25 -7.01
N LEU A 108 -4.50 -7.08 -5.81
CA LEU A 108 -3.85 -5.84 -5.42
C LEU A 108 -2.59 -5.54 -6.26
N ASN A 109 -1.76 -6.55 -6.56
CA ASN A 109 -0.60 -6.33 -7.44
C ASN A 109 -1.05 -5.99 -8.88
N ALA A 110 -2.14 -6.60 -9.37
CA ALA A 110 -2.70 -6.26 -10.68
C ALA A 110 -3.19 -4.80 -10.73
N MET A 111 -3.87 -4.31 -9.68
CA MET A 111 -4.27 -2.91 -9.58
C MET A 111 -3.08 -1.93 -9.59
N LEU A 112 -1.91 -2.37 -9.13
CA LEU A 112 -0.69 -1.57 -9.09
C LEU A 112 0.15 -1.65 -10.37
N PHE A 113 -0.11 -2.62 -11.24
CA PHE A 113 0.67 -2.81 -12.47
C PHE A 113 0.47 -1.68 -13.48
N ASP A 114 -0.69 -1.02 -13.46
CA ASP A 114 -1.07 0.04 -14.40
C ASP A 114 -0.66 1.46 -13.94
N ILE A 115 0.22 1.59 -12.94
CA ILE A 115 0.64 2.88 -12.33
C ILE A 115 2.07 3.23 -12.71
#